data_AF-A0A377LWJ9-F1
#
_entry.id   AF-A0A377LWJ9-F1
#
_cell.length_a   1.000
_cell.length_b   1.000
_cell.length_c   1.000
_cell.angle_alpha   90.00
_cell.angle_beta   90.00
_cell.angle_gamma   90.00
#
_symmetry.space_group_name_H-M   'P 1'
#
loop_
_entity.id
_entity.type
_entity.pdbx_description
1 polymer ?
#
loop_
_entity_poly.entity_id
_entity_poly.type
_entity_poly.pdbx_seq_one_letter_code
_entity_poly.pdbx_strand_id
1 'polypeptide(L)' 'MGLNVRAEKAEANKCDLCYHRDAGPACMEACPTHALVCVDRDKLEQMSAEKRRRAAFDTTSSLLF' A
#
# COMPACT_ATOMS: atom_id res chain seq x y z
N MET A 1 41.73 18.10 22.22
CA MET A 1 40.52 17.76 22.98
C MET A 1 39.55 17.07 22.03
N GLY A 2 39.45 15.74 22.09
CA GLY A 2 38.52 14.98 21.25
C GLY A 2 37.14 14.94 21.89
N LEU A 3 36.09 15.23 21.10
CA LEU A 3 34.71 15.06 21.54
C LEU A 3 34.40 13.56 21.66
N ASN A 4 34.03 13.13 22.87
CA ASN A 4 33.56 11.78 23.13
C ASN A 4 32.07 11.70 22.74
N VAL A 5 31.80 11.40 21.48
CA VAL A 5 30.43 11.18 20.99
C VAL A 5 29.99 9.79 21.44
N ARG A 6 29.13 9.73 22.45
CA ARG A 6 28.32 8.53 22.69
C ARG A 6 27.37 8.39 21.50
N ALA A 7 27.77 7.59 20.51
CA ALA A 7 26.91 7.23 19.40
C ALA A 7 25.81 6.31 19.93
N GLU A 8 24.70 6.90 20.38
CA GLU A 8 23.47 6.16 20.56
C GLU A 8 23.10 5.52 19.21
N LYS A 9 22.75 4.22 19.22
CA LYS A 9 22.31 3.54 18.01
C LYS A 9 21.04 4.22 17.50
N ALA A 10 21.12 4.81 16.30
CA ALA A 10 19.95 5.28 15.58
C ALA A 10 19.34 4.11 14.79
N GLU A 11 18.08 3.78 15.08
CA GLU A 11 17.35 2.70 14.41
C GLU A 11 16.07 3.23 13.78
N ALA A 12 15.76 2.75 12.57
CA ALA A 12 14.55 3.10 11.83
C ALA A 12 13.73 1.84 11.55
N ASN A 13 12.57 1.74 12.17
CA ASN A 13 11.67 0.61 12.03
C ASN A 13 10.55 0.97 11.06
N LYS A 14 10.37 0.14 10.02
CA LYS A 14 9.30 0.27 9.02
C LYS A 14 8.47 -1.00 8.98
N CYS A 15 7.23 -0.88 8.48
CA CYS A 15 6.42 -2.05 8.15
C CYS A 15 7.18 -2.95 7.17
N ASP A 16 7.29 -4.22 7.52
CA ASP A 16 7.97 -5.28 6.78
C ASP A 16 6.99 -6.19 6.03
N LEU A 17 5.70 -5.81 6.00
CA LEU A 17 4.59 -6.60 5.45
C LEU A 17 4.43 -7.98 6.09
N CYS A 18 4.93 -8.16 7.32
CA CYS A 18 4.92 -9.43 8.02
C CYS A 18 5.54 -10.57 7.20
N TYR A 19 6.64 -10.31 6.46
CA TYR A 19 7.27 -11.30 5.55
C TYR A 19 7.62 -12.64 6.20
N HIS A 20 7.76 -12.66 7.52
CA HIS A 20 8.11 -13.83 8.33
C HIS A 20 6.90 -14.64 8.79
N ARG A 21 5.67 -14.20 8.48
CA ARG A 21 4.41 -14.82 8.93
C ARG A 21 3.66 -15.41 7.75
N ASP A 22 3.48 -16.74 7.75
CA ASP A 22 2.78 -17.46 6.66
C ASP A 22 1.33 -17.03 6.49
N ALA A 23 0.65 -16.67 7.58
CA ALA A 23 -0.72 -16.15 7.55
C ALA A 23 -0.82 -14.70 7.00
N GLY A 24 0.29 -14.11 6.56
CA GLY A 24 0.34 -12.78 5.95
C GLY A 24 0.22 -11.62 6.93
N PRO A 25 -0.07 -10.40 6.44
CA PRO A 25 -0.14 -9.19 7.26
C PRO A 25 -1.16 -9.25 8.40
N ALA A 26 -0.67 -9.19 9.64
CA ALA A 26 -1.51 -9.23 10.84
C ALA A 26 -2.52 -8.07 10.91
N CYS A 27 -2.17 -6.90 10.35
CA CYS A 27 -3.07 -5.74 10.30
C CYS A 27 -4.32 -5.98 9.44
N MET A 28 -4.25 -6.84 8.42
CA MET A 28 -5.43 -7.22 7.64
C MET A 28 -6.36 -8.13 8.43
N GLU A 29 -5.81 -9.15 9.10
CA GLU A 29 -6.57 -10.09 9.94
C GLU A 29 -7.26 -9.38 11.11
N ALA A 30 -6.58 -8.43 11.75
CA ALA A 30 -7.11 -7.71 12.89
C ALA A 30 -8.15 -6.62 12.51
N CYS A 31 -8.29 -6.26 11.23
CA CYS A 31 -9.13 -5.14 10.81
C CYS A 31 -10.62 -5.55 10.75
N PRO A 32 -11.49 -5.08 11.67
CA PRO A 32 -12.88 -5.55 11.75
C PRO A 32 -13.73 -5.12 10.54
N THR A 33 -13.36 -4.00 9.90
CA THR A 33 -14.06 -3.47 8.72
C THR A 33 -13.53 -4.01 7.41
N HIS A 34 -12.45 -4.81 7.43
CA HIS A 34 -11.77 -5.30 6.24
C HIS A 34 -11.32 -4.17 5.30
N ALA A 35 -10.91 -3.03 5.87
CA ALA A 35 -10.48 -1.86 5.10
C ALA A 35 -9.09 -2.03 4.46
N LEU A 36 -8.26 -2.92 5.01
CA LEU A 36 -6.91 -3.18 4.52
C LEU A 36 -6.91 -4.41 3.61
N VAL A 37 -6.32 -4.25 2.43
CA VAL A 37 -6.15 -5.33 1.45
C VAL A 37 -4.73 -5.26 0.88
N CYS A 38 -4.06 -6.40 0.76
CA CYS A 38 -2.76 -6.48 0.12
C CYS A 38 -2.96 -6.53 -1.39
N VAL A 39 -2.31 -5.62 -2.10
CA VAL A 39 -2.41 -5.50 -3.56
C VAL A 39 -1.02 -5.69 -4.14
N ASP A 40 -0.87 -6.69 -5.00
CA ASP A 40 0.36 -6.90 -5.75
C ASP A 40 0.46 -5.94 -6.96
N ARG A 41 1.59 -6.01 -7.66
CA ARG A 41 1.87 -5.15 -8.81
C ARG A 41 0.85 -5.34 -9.92
N ASP A 42 0.56 -6.58 -10.28
CA ASP A 42 -0.30 -6.91 -11.42
C ASP A 42 -1.73 -6.43 -11.15
N LYS A 43 -2.23 -6.63 -9.94
CA LYS A 43 -3.54 -6.18 -9.53
C LYS A 43 -3.62 -4.65 -9.52
N LEU A 44 -2.57 -3.97 -9.07
CA LEU A 44 -2.49 -2.52 -9.10
C LEU A 44 -2.53 -1.98 -10.54
N GLU A 45 -1.82 -2.63 -11.46
CA GLU A 45 -1.83 -2.27 -12.88
C GLU A 45 -3.21 -2.48 -13.53
N GLN A 46 -3.86 -3.61 -13.23
CA GLN A 46 -5.23 -3.88 -13.66
C GLN A 46 -6.20 -2.81 -13.15
N MET A 47 -6.11 -2.43 -11.87
CA MET A 47 -6.95 -1.37 -11.30
C MET A 47 -6.71 -0.02 -11.98
N SER A 48 -5.45 0.30 -12.29
CA SER A 48 -5.09 1.52 -13.03
C SER A 48 -5.63 1.52 -14.47
N ALA A 49 -5.50 0.40 -15.18
CA ALA A 49 -6.05 0.24 -16.52
C ALA A 49 -7.57 0.38 -16.53
N GLU A 50 -8.27 -0.25 -15.58
CA GLU A 50 -9.72 -0.14 -15.44
C GLU A 50 -10.17 1.29 -15.14
N LYS A 51 -9.47 2.01 -14.25
CA LYS A 51 -9.76 3.43 -13.98
C LYS A 51 -9.62 4.29 -15.24
N ARG A 52 -8.56 4.10 -16.02
CA ARG A 52 -8.35 4.80 -17.30
C ARG A 52 -9.46 4.48 -18.31
N ARG A 53 -9.84 3.21 -18.41
CA ARG A 53 -10.93 2.75 -19.27
C ARG A 53 -12.24 3.43 -18.89
N ARG A 54 -12.60 3.46 -17.59
CA ARG A 54 -13.82 4.12 -17.12
C ARG A 54 -13.84 5.60 -17.44
N ALA A 55 -12.76 6.33 -17.16
CA ALA A 55 -12.68 7.77 -17.45
C ALA A 55 -12.88 8.08 -18.94
N ALA A 56 -12.37 7.23 -19.83
CA ALA A 56 -12.58 7.35 -21.27
C ALA A 56 -14.06 7.18 -21.67
N PHE A 57 -14.79 6.24 -21.06
CA PHE A 57 -16.21 6.00 -21.34
C PHE A 57 -17.16 6.96 -20.60
N ASP A 58 -16.77 7.48 -19.43
CA ASP A 58 -17.58 8.42 -18.64
C ASP A 58 -17.82 9.75 -19.38
N THR A 59 -16.83 10.16 -20.19
CA THR A 59 -16.98 11.28 -21.13
C THR A 59 -18.11 11.02 -22.14
N THR A 60 -18.26 9.78 -22.62
CA THR A 60 -19.35 9.42 -23.54
C THR A 60 -20.71 9.42 -22.85
N SER A 61 -20.78 9.00 -21.58
CA SER A 61 -22.02 9.06 -20.79
C SER A 61 -22.48 10.50 -20.49
N SER A 62 -21.54 11.45 -20.42
CA SER A 62 -21.83 12.87 -20.19
C SER A 62 -22.34 13.60 -21.44
N LEU A 63 -22.14 13.04 -22.63
CA LEU A 63 -22.61 13.59 -23.91
C LEU A 63 -23.97 13.00 -24.36
N LEU A 64 -24.51 12.06 -23.58
CA LEU A 64 -25.80 11.39 -23.84
C LEU A 64 -26.96 11.93 -22.99
N PHE A 65 -26.76 13.05 -22.29
CA PHE A 65 -27.80 13.82 -21.61
C PHE A 65 -27.92 15.22 -22.20
#